data_AF-A0A6A7LQW6-F1
#
_entry.id   AF-A0A6A7LQW6-F1
#
_cell.length_a   1.000
_cell.length_b   1.000
_cell.length_c   1.000
_cell.angle_alpha   90.00
_cell.angle_beta   90.00
_cell.angle_gamma   90.00
#
_symmetry.space_group_name_H-M   'P 1'
#
loop_
_entity.id
_entity.type
_entity.pdbx_description
1 polymer ?
#
loop_
_entity_poly.entity_id
_entity_poly.type
_entity_poly.pdbx_seq_one_letter_code
_entity_poly.pdbx_strand_id
1 'polypeptide(L)'
;MRLVKPVEIELDRKRYLVENGNSYNAFEEETGKNALDPRTFQMPVHLILQAGFEAVQSEGPVDLDDLLIPDFEAMTVSTMTAWLWACLVDDDPALENEEGLRQVRRLVTPSNLNYIYDKLMELRRVSLPEPDEEKEPDAPGEAVSPSPGETSGPSGDTTSDSPIQTSGS
;
A
#
# COMPACT_ATOMS: atom_id res chain seq x y z
N MET A 1 4.35 22.36 -2.90
CA MET A 1 4.20 21.00 -3.47
C MET A 1 5.57 20.49 -3.84
N ARG A 2 5.99 19.32 -3.33
CA ARG A 2 7.21 18.66 -3.80
C ARG A 2 6.90 18.07 -5.18
N LEU A 3 7.77 18.34 -6.16
CA LEU A 3 7.71 17.68 -7.47
C LEU A 3 8.22 16.26 -7.28
N VAL A 4 7.33 15.28 -7.25
CA VAL A 4 7.69 13.85 -7.26
C VAL A 4 8.27 13.54 -8.64
N LYS A 5 9.38 12.80 -8.67
CA LYS A 5 10.02 12.41 -9.92
C LYS A 5 9.13 11.37 -10.62
N PRO A 6 8.73 11.59 -11.89
CA PRO A 6 7.94 10.60 -12.61
C PRO A 6 8.73 9.30 -12.80
N VAL A 7 8.04 8.16 -12.74
CA VAL A 7 8.61 6.84 -12.99
C VAL A 7 8.21 6.37 -14.39
N GLU A 8 9.20 5.99 -15.19
CA GLU A 8 8.96 5.50 -16.54
C GLU A 8 8.44 4.06 -16.54
N ILE A 9 7.42 3.80 -17.35
CA ILE A 9 6.85 2.48 -17.62
C ILE A 9 6.62 2.27 -19.12
N GLU A 10 6.90 1.06 -19.60
CA GLU A 10 6.59 0.65 -20.98
C GLU A 10 5.42 -0.33 -20.99
N LEU A 11 4.27 0.11 -21.51
CA LEU A 11 3.07 -0.71 -21.67
C LEU A 11 2.86 -0.99 -23.16
N ASP A 12 1.93 -0.26 -23.79
CA ASP A 12 1.78 -0.14 -25.24
C ASP A 12 2.80 0.83 -25.87
N ARG A 13 3.16 1.85 -25.10
CA ARG A 13 4.17 2.86 -25.40
C ARG A 13 4.86 3.24 -24.10
N LYS A 14 5.95 3.99 -24.24
CA LYS A 14 6.62 4.65 -23.11
C LYS A 14 5.67 5.69 -22.50
N ARG A 15 5.41 5.57 -21.20
CA ARG A 15 4.53 6.42 -20.37
C ARG A 15 5.24 6.79 -19.07
N TYR A 16 4.70 7.78 -18.37
CA TYR A 16 5.23 8.22 -17.09
C TYR A 16 4.19 8.13 -16.00
N LEU A 17 4.50 7.40 -14.94
CA LEU A 17 3.68 7.33 -13.74
C LEU A 17 3.95 8.54 -12.88
N VAL A 18 2.88 9.23 -12.49
CA VAL A 18 2.91 10.33 -11.53
C VAL A 18 2.00 9.97 -10.37
N GLU A 19 2.49 10.15 -9.14
CA GLU A 19 1.69 9.99 -7.94
C GLU A 19 1.55 11.34 -7.26
N ASN A 20 0.32 11.86 -7.22
CA ASN A 20 -0.02 13.11 -6.57
C ASN A 20 -1.44 13.03 -5.96
N GLY A 21 -1.92 14.15 -5.42
CA GLY A 21 -3.27 14.22 -4.83
C GLY A 21 -4.40 13.86 -5.79
N ASN A 22 -4.28 14.16 -7.08
CA ASN A 22 -5.28 13.80 -8.09
C ASN A 22 -5.29 12.29 -8.33
N SER A 23 -4.10 11.66 -8.41
CA SER A 23 -3.98 10.21 -8.55
C SER A 23 -4.62 9.49 -7.36
N TYR A 24 -4.43 9.99 -6.14
CA TYR A 24 -5.11 9.42 -4.98
C TYR A 24 -6.62 9.57 -5.08
N ASN A 25 -7.13 10.77 -5.34
CA ASN A 25 -8.57 11.00 -5.46
C ASN A 25 -9.22 10.11 -6.53
N ALA A 26 -8.61 9.99 -7.72
CA ALA A 26 -9.11 9.15 -8.79
C ALA A 26 -9.15 7.67 -8.38
N PHE A 27 -8.12 7.18 -7.68
CA PHE A 27 -8.10 5.82 -7.14
C PHE A 27 -9.20 5.60 -6.09
N GLU A 28 -9.38 6.53 -5.15
CA GLU A 28 -10.39 6.41 -4.08
C GLU A 28 -11.81 6.46 -4.64
N GLU A 29 -12.05 7.32 -5.64
CA GLU A 29 -13.35 7.41 -6.34
C GLU A 29 -13.69 6.10 -7.07
N GLU A 30 -12.72 5.51 -7.78
CA GLU A 30 -12.95 4.27 -8.54
C GLU A 30 -13.10 3.04 -7.64
N THR A 31 -12.32 2.96 -6.57
CA THR A 31 -12.24 1.73 -5.76
C THR A 31 -13.04 1.78 -4.46
N GLY A 32 -13.40 2.97 -3.98
CA GLY A 32 -13.95 3.18 -2.64
C GLY A 32 -12.97 2.87 -1.51
N LYS A 33 -11.67 2.67 -1.80
CA LYS A 33 -10.63 2.35 -0.81
C LYS A 33 -9.74 3.55 -0.54
N ASN A 34 -9.26 3.69 0.69
CA ASN A 34 -8.32 4.76 1.06
C ASN A 34 -6.93 4.49 0.49
N ALA A 35 -6.38 5.42 -0.28
CA ALA A 35 -5.09 5.26 -0.97
C ALA A 35 -3.87 5.47 -0.05
N LEU A 36 -4.07 6.03 1.14
CA LEU A 36 -3.04 6.21 2.16
C LEU A 36 -3.04 5.07 3.20
N ASP A 37 -4.09 4.24 3.24
CA ASP A 37 -4.11 3.06 4.09
C ASP A 37 -3.06 2.04 3.58
N PRO A 38 -2.05 1.67 4.40
CA PRO A 38 -1.04 0.70 4.00
C PRO A 38 -1.63 -0.67 3.65
N ARG A 39 -2.82 -1.02 4.17
CA ARG A 39 -3.52 -2.28 3.89
C ARG A 39 -4.02 -2.35 2.45
N THR A 40 -4.29 -1.21 1.82
CA THR A 40 -4.78 -1.15 0.42
C THR A 40 -3.77 -1.72 -0.58
N PHE A 41 -2.46 -1.69 -0.26
CA PHE A 41 -1.38 -2.02 -1.20
C PHE A 41 -0.53 -3.23 -0.80
N GLN A 42 -0.89 -3.96 0.26
CA GLN A 42 -0.19 -5.19 0.61
C GLN A 42 -0.50 -6.28 -0.42
N MET A 43 0.52 -6.87 -1.04
CA MET A 43 0.32 -8.04 -1.91
C MET A 43 -0.12 -9.25 -1.08
N PRO A 44 -1.00 -10.10 -1.62
CA PRO A 44 -1.21 -11.39 -1.00
C PRO A 44 0.08 -12.19 -1.02
N VAL A 45 0.48 -12.65 0.16
CA VAL A 45 1.57 -13.62 0.31
C VAL A 45 1.32 -14.85 -0.59
N HIS A 46 0.07 -15.26 -0.80
CA HIS A 46 -0.24 -16.41 -1.66
C HIS A 46 0.09 -16.23 -3.15
N LEU A 47 0.09 -15.01 -3.73
CA LEU A 47 0.52 -14.82 -5.12
C LEU A 47 2.05 -14.82 -5.26
N ILE A 48 2.75 -14.29 -4.25
CA ILE A 48 4.22 -14.44 -4.13
C ILE A 48 4.57 -15.92 -4.01
N LEU A 49 3.81 -16.65 -3.18
CA LEU A 49 3.96 -18.08 -3.02
C LEU A 49 3.56 -18.85 -4.27
N GLN A 50 2.54 -18.46 -5.05
CA GLN A 50 2.16 -19.18 -6.27
C GLN A 50 3.21 -19.00 -7.39
N ALA A 51 3.75 -17.80 -7.57
CA ALA A 51 4.91 -17.57 -8.44
C ALA A 51 6.16 -18.29 -7.92
N GLY A 52 6.31 -18.37 -6.60
CA GLY A 52 7.35 -19.18 -5.93
C GLY A 52 7.11 -20.68 -6.05
N PHE A 53 5.86 -21.16 -6.10
CA PHE A 53 5.51 -22.58 -6.10
C PHE A 53 5.81 -23.22 -7.47
N GLU A 54 5.67 -22.46 -8.55
CA GLU A 54 6.16 -22.87 -9.87
C GLU A 54 7.69 -22.94 -9.92
N ALA A 55 8.40 -22.10 -9.15
CA ALA A 55 9.86 -22.16 -9.02
C ALA A 55 10.33 -23.27 -8.05
N VAL A 56 9.56 -23.57 -7.01
CA VAL A 56 9.88 -24.54 -5.94
C VAL A 56 9.48 -25.98 -6.30
N GLN A 57 8.74 -26.21 -7.39
CA GLN A 57 8.56 -27.56 -7.95
C GLN A 57 9.90 -28.26 -8.32
N SER A 58 11.05 -27.58 -8.25
CA SER A 58 12.36 -28.23 -8.32
C SER A 58 12.94 -28.73 -6.98
N GLU A 59 12.45 -28.28 -5.81
CA GLU A 59 13.04 -28.64 -4.50
C GLU A 59 12.01 -28.84 -3.37
N GLY A 60 11.50 -30.07 -3.23
CA GLY A 60 10.98 -30.63 -1.96
C GLY A 60 9.65 -30.08 -1.39
N PRO A 61 9.03 -30.81 -0.44
CA PRO A 61 7.76 -30.39 0.17
C PRO A 61 7.98 -29.30 1.22
N VAL A 62 7.26 -28.18 1.07
CA VAL A 62 7.16 -27.09 2.06
C VAL A 62 5.87 -27.27 2.85
N ASP A 63 5.93 -27.09 4.17
CA ASP A 63 4.78 -27.20 5.07
C ASP A 63 3.86 -25.98 4.90
N LEU A 64 2.63 -26.21 4.45
CA LEU A 64 1.67 -25.15 4.05
C LEU A 64 1.05 -24.43 5.25
N ASP A 65 1.03 -25.07 6.42
CA ASP A 65 0.43 -24.51 7.64
C ASP A 65 1.28 -23.40 8.28
N ASP A 66 2.58 -23.33 8.00
CA ASP A 66 3.48 -22.24 8.45
C ASP A 66 3.39 -20.98 7.57
N LEU A 67 2.68 -21.04 6.44
CA LEU A 67 2.57 -19.93 5.47
C LEU A 67 1.21 -19.19 5.53
N LEU A 68 0.27 -19.67 6.34
CA LEU A 68 -1.05 -19.06 6.52
C LEU A 68 -1.03 -18.00 7.63
N ILE A 69 -0.65 -16.76 7.29
CA ILE A 69 -0.93 -15.59 8.14
C ILE A 69 -2.37 -15.12 7.84
N PRO A 70 -3.29 -15.12 8.83
CA PRO A 70 -4.74 -15.12 8.57
C PRO A 70 -5.40 -13.79 8.17
N ASP A 71 -4.70 -12.66 8.07
CA ASP A 71 -5.34 -11.33 7.91
C ASP A 71 -4.76 -10.44 6.79
N PHE A 72 -4.24 -11.03 5.71
CA PHE A 72 -3.70 -10.25 4.58
C PHE A 72 -4.72 -10.08 3.44
N GLU A 73 -5.40 -8.93 3.39
CA GLU A 73 -6.16 -8.52 2.20
C GLU A 73 -5.20 -8.17 1.05
N ALA A 74 -5.27 -8.99 0.01
CA ALA A 74 -4.50 -8.88 -1.22
C ALA A 74 -4.75 -7.59 -2.01
N MET A 75 -3.69 -6.97 -2.55
CA MET A 75 -3.81 -6.10 -3.73
C MET A 75 -4.31 -6.95 -4.90
N THR A 76 -5.60 -6.81 -5.23
CA THR A 76 -6.20 -7.48 -6.38
C THR A 76 -5.70 -6.90 -7.70
N VAL A 77 -5.78 -7.66 -8.79
CA VAL A 77 -5.50 -7.13 -10.15
C VAL A 77 -6.36 -5.89 -10.44
N SER A 78 -7.59 -5.85 -9.95
CA SER A 78 -8.47 -4.68 -10.08
C SER A 78 -7.92 -3.45 -9.35
N THR A 79 -7.45 -3.64 -8.11
CA THR A 79 -6.83 -2.56 -7.31
C THR A 79 -5.55 -2.05 -7.98
N MET A 80 -4.69 -2.94 -8.45
CA MET A 80 -3.48 -2.57 -9.17
C MET A 80 -3.78 -1.83 -10.48
N THR A 81 -4.79 -2.29 -11.22
CA THR A 81 -5.25 -1.65 -12.47
C THR A 81 -5.77 -0.24 -12.21
N ALA A 82 -6.59 -0.08 -11.16
CA ALA A 82 -7.12 1.23 -10.78
C ALA A 82 -6.00 2.19 -10.36
N TRP A 83 -5.00 1.71 -9.62
CA TRP A 83 -3.87 2.55 -9.22
C TRP A 83 -2.98 2.92 -10.40
N LEU A 84 -2.66 1.96 -11.27
CA LEU A 84 -1.95 2.21 -12.52
C LEU A 84 -2.67 3.26 -13.37
N TRP A 85 -3.99 3.11 -13.54
CA TRP A 85 -4.81 4.07 -14.27
C TRP A 85 -4.72 5.47 -13.65
N ALA A 86 -4.92 5.57 -12.34
CA ALA A 86 -4.89 6.85 -11.64
C ALA A 86 -3.53 7.56 -11.76
N CYS A 87 -2.42 6.81 -11.78
CA CYS A 87 -1.08 7.36 -12.01
C CYS A 87 -0.79 7.76 -13.46
N LEU A 88 -1.58 7.27 -14.42
CA LEU A 88 -1.42 7.55 -15.86
C LEU A 88 -2.31 8.70 -16.35
N VAL A 89 -3.38 9.06 -15.63
CA VAL A 89 -4.30 10.15 -16.03
C VAL A 89 -3.55 11.49 -16.19
N ASP A 90 -2.55 11.76 -15.35
CA ASP A 90 -1.76 12.98 -15.43
C ASP A 90 -0.81 13.02 -16.65
N ASP A 91 -0.35 11.86 -17.12
CA ASP A 91 0.51 11.75 -18.32
C ASP A 91 -0.32 11.76 -19.61
N ASP A 92 -1.52 11.17 -19.57
CA ASP A 92 -2.40 11.02 -20.72
C ASP A 92 -3.86 11.35 -20.35
N PRO A 93 -4.29 12.61 -20.52
CA PRO A 93 -5.65 13.05 -20.19
C PRO A 93 -6.74 12.31 -20.97
N ALA A 94 -6.41 11.64 -22.09
CA ALA A 94 -7.37 10.80 -22.79
C ALA A 94 -7.85 9.61 -21.94
N LEU A 95 -7.12 9.28 -20.87
CA LEU A 95 -7.45 8.22 -19.93
C LEU A 95 -8.41 8.65 -18.81
N GLU A 96 -8.76 9.93 -18.66
CA GLU A 96 -9.57 10.43 -17.52
C GLU A 96 -10.98 9.80 -17.43
N ASN A 97 -11.50 9.28 -18.54
CA ASN A 97 -12.84 8.71 -18.61
C ASN A 97 -12.85 7.18 -18.41
N GLU A 98 -14.06 6.61 -18.31
CA GLU A 98 -14.27 5.17 -18.14
C GLU A 98 -13.63 4.32 -19.27
N GLU A 99 -13.59 4.82 -20.51
CA GLU A 99 -12.93 4.11 -21.61
C GLU A 99 -11.41 4.09 -21.43
N GLY A 100 -10.83 5.13 -20.82
CA GLY A 100 -9.45 5.17 -20.38
C GLY A 100 -9.09 4.06 -19.39
N LEU A 101 -9.90 3.90 -18.35
CA LEU A 101 -9.74 2.80 -17.39
C LEU A 101 -9.86 1.43 -18.07
N ARG A 102 -10.82 1.26 -18.99
CA ARG A 102 -10.96 0.02 -19.78
C ARG A 102 -9.73 -0.24 -20.67
N GLN A 103 -9.15 0.81 -21.25
CA GLN A 103 -7.90 0.69 -22.01
C GLN A 103 -6.76 0.22 -21.11
N VAL A 104 -6.55 0.86 -19.96
CA VAL A 104 -5.51 0.43 -18.99
C VAL A 104 -5.73 -1.02 -18.56
N ARG A 105 -6.97 -1.43 -18.28
CA ARG A 105 -7.31 -2.82 -17.96
C ARG A 105 -6.90 -3.81 -19.06
N ARG A 106 -6.99 -3.42 -20.35
CA ARG A 106 -6.53 -4.27 -21.47
C ARG A 106 -5.01 -4.37 -21.56
N LEU A 107 -4.27 -3.38 -21.04
CA LEU A 107 -2.81 -3.38 -21.00
C LEU A 107 -2.26 -4.22 -19.84
N VAL A 108 -3.06 -4.42 -18.78
CA VAL A 108 -2.72 -5.28 -17.65
C VAL A 108 -2.98 -6.74 -18.02
N THR A 109 -1.91 -7.52 -18.13
CA THR A 109 -1.93 -8.93 -18.53
C THR A 109 -1.16 -9.78 -17.52
N PRO A 110 -1.47 -11.07 -17.35
CA PRO A 110 -0.74 -11.93 -16.42
C PRO A 110 0.79 -11.91 -16.62
N SER A 111 1.27 -11.76 -17.86
CA SER A 111 2.70 -11.73 -18.18
C SER A 111 3.42 -10.43 -17.81
N ASN A 112 2.72 -9.32 -17.59
CA ASN A 112 3.33 -8.03 -17.21
C ASN A 112 2.92 -7.54 -15.80
N LEU A 113 2.13 -8.31 -15.04
CA LEU A 113 1.71 -7.94 -13.68
C LEU A 113 2.89 -7.61 -12.76
N ASN A 114 3.92 -8.46 -12.71
CA ASN A 114 5.08 -8.25 -11.84
C ASN A 114 5.84 -6.96 -12.20
N TYR A 115 6.01 -6.70 -13.50
CA TYR A 115 6.65 -5.49 -13.98
C TYR A 115 5.86 -4.23 -13.59
N ILE A 116 4.53 -4.26 -13.74
CA ILE A 116 3.64 -3.16 -13.33
C ILE A 116 3.73 -2.94 -11.82
N TYR A 117 3.69 -4.02 -11.04
CA TYR A 117 3.82 -3.95 -9.59
C TYR A 117 5.15 -3.31 -9.16
N ASP A 118 6.26 -3.77 -9.73
CA ASP A 118 7.59 -3.22 -9.43
C ASP A 118 7.66 -1.71 -9.72
N LYS A 119 7.04 -1.26 -10.81
CA LYS A 119 6.97 0.17 -11.17
C LYS A 119 6.09 1.00 -10.25
N LEU A 120 4.96 0.45 -9.80
CA LEU A 120 4.12 1.11 -8.80
C LEU A 120 4.82 1.19 -7.43
N MET A 121 5.60 0.18 -7.06
CA MET A 121 6.41 0.21 -5.84
C MET A 121 7.59 1.18 -5.95
N GLU A 122 8.25 1.24 -7.11
CA GLU A 122 9.28 2.24 -7.40
C GLU A 122 8.71 3.65 -7.26
N LEU A 123 7.52 3.89 -7.83
CA LEU A 123 6.79 5.15 -7.70
C LEU A 123 6.53 5.50 -6.23
N ARG A 124 5.98 4.56 -5.46
CA ARG A 124 5.66 4.80 -4.05
C ARG A 124 6.90 5.14 -3.21
N ARG A 125 8.04 4.49 -3.47
CA ARG A 125 9.33 4.79 -2.80
C ARG A 125 9.83 6.20 -3.10
N VAL A 126 9.62 6.71 -4.32
CA VAL A 126 10.04 8.08 -4.66
C VAL A 126 9.06 9.15 -4.17
N SER A 127 7.78 8.80 -4.00
CA SER A 127 6.74 9.70 -3.48
C SER A 127 6.77 9.86 -1.97
N LEU A 128 7.07 8.76 -1.27
CA LEU A 128 7.18 8.68 0.18
C LEU A 128 8.64 8.40 0.52
N PRO A 129 9.53 9.41 0.51
CA PRO A 129 10.88 9.20 1.01
C PRO A 129 10.76 8.65 2.43
N GLU A 130 11.49 7.55 2.69
CA GLU A 130 11.64 7.06 4.06
C GLU A 130 11.98 8.28 4.92
N PRO A 131 11.33 8.46 6.09
CA PRO A 131 11.76 9.51 6.99
C PRO A 131 13.26 9.33 7.12
N ASP A 132 14.03 10.37 6.77
CA ASP A 132 15.48 10.37 6.99
C ASP A 132 15.62 9.80 8.39
N GLU A 133 16.15 8.59 8.52
CA GLU A 133 16.48 8.04 9.82
C GLU A 133 17.39 9.11 10.38
N GLU A 134 16.83 9.96 11.26
CA GLU A 134 17.54 11.03 11.92
C GLU A 134 18.64 10.28 12.62
N LYS A 135 19.79 10.25 11.94
CA LYS A 135 20.97 9.49 12.28
C LYS A 135 21.12 9.69 13.76
N GLU A 136 20.73 8.68 14.55
CA GLU A 136 20.52 8.87 15.99
C GLU A 136 21.75 9.59 16.46
N PRO A 137 21.63 10.82 17.01
CA PRO A 137 22.79 11.63 17.30
C PRO A 137 23.66 10.76 18.21
N ASP A 138 24.83 10.33 17.69
CA ASP A 138 25.74 9.38 18.31
C ASP A 138 25.72 9.63 19.81
N ALA A 139 25.03 8.75 20.55
CA ALA A 139 24.70 9.02 21.93
C ALA A 139 25.99 9.39 22.67
N PRO A 140 26.10 10.61 23.23
CA PRO A 140 27.28 10.95 24.02
C PRO A 140 27.31 9.96 25.19
N GLY A 141 28.43 9.26 25.30
CA GLY A 141 28.56 7.99 26.02
C GLY A 141 27.96 7.95 27.42
N GLU A 142 27.56 6.72 27.80
CA GLU A 142 27.29 6.22 29.15
C GLU A 142 27.36 7.27 30.28
N ALA A 143 26.26 7.99 30.48
CA ALA A 143 25.99 8.62 31.77
C ALA A 143 25.20 7.64 32.65
N VAL A 144 25.95 7.00 33.53
CA VAL A 144 25.59 6.20 34.71
C VAL A 144 24.17 6.47 35.25
N SER A 145 23.41 5.38 35.41
CA SER A 145 22.11 5.28 36.06
C SER A 145 22.00 6.02 37.39
N PRO A 146 20.86 6.67 37.64
CA PRO A 146 20.20 6.60 38.93
C PRO A 146 18.81 5.93 38.82
N SER A 147 18.60 4.94 39.68
CA SER A 147 17.32 4.21 39.87
C SER A 147 16.12 5.15 40.08
N PRO A 148 14.95 4.86 39.49
CA PRO A 148 13.71 5.48 39.91
C PRO A 148 13.00 4.62 40.97
N GLY A 149 12.80 5.23 42.13
CA GLY A 149 11.91 4.74 43.18
C GLY A 149 10.44 4.82 42.79
N GLU A 150 9.69 3.95 43.43
CA GLU A 150 8.25 3.72 43.31
C GLU A 150 7.41 4.95 43.68
N THR A 151 6.44 5.32 42.84
CA THR A 151 5.21 5.97 43.34
C THR A 151 3.98 5.47 42.57
N SER A 152 3.23 4.61 43.25
CA SER A 152 1.86 4.20 42.91
C SER A 152 0.89 5.39 42.88
N GLY A 153 -0.02 5.41 41.91
CA GLY A 153 -1.13 6.36 41.83
C GLY A 153 -2.40 5.69 41.28
N PRO A 154 -3.60 6.00 41.81
CA PRO A 154 -4.77 5.12 41.79
C PRO A 154 -5.65 5.18 40.52
N SER A 155 -6.31 4.05 40.27
CA SER A 155 -7.37 3.81 39.30
C SER A 155 -8.56 4.76 39.44
N GLY A 156 -8.91 5.43 38.35
CA GLY A 156 -10.18 6.17 38.19
C GLY A 156 -11.15 5.37 37.34
N ASP A 157 -12.15 4.79 38.00
CA ASP A 157 -13.38 4.23 37.43
C ASP A 157 -14.28 5.37 36.95
N THR A 158 -14.68 5.36 35.69
CA THR A 158 -15.88 6.07 35.25
C THR A 158 -16.68 5.22 34.28
N THR A 159 -17.58 4.43 34.87
CA THR A 159 -18.78 3.90 34.20
C THR A 159 -19.65 5.08 33.75
N SER A 160 -19.93 5.18 32.44
CA SER A 160 -20.96 6.08 31.91
C SER A 160 -21.86 5.32 30.96
N ASP A 161 -22.95 4.87 31.56
CA ASP A 161 -24.18 4.36 30.97
C ASP A 161 -24.78 5.45 30.06
N SER A 162 -25.20 5.11 28.85
CA SER A 162 -26.01 6.00 28.02
C SER A 162 -27.17 5.23 27.37
N PRO A 163 -28.41 5.72 27.53
CA PRO A 163 -29.61 4.98 27.22
C PRO A 163 -29.97 4.99 25.73
N ILE A 164 -30.52 3.86 25.31
CA ILE A 164 -31.21 3.60 24.05
C ILE A 164 -32.42 4.54 23.92
N GLN A 165 -32.52 5.29 22.82
CA GLN A 165 -33.77 5.89 22.38
C GLN A 165 -34.26 5.24 21.07
N THR A 166 -35.34 4.48 21.20
CA THR A 166 -36.22 3.98 20.13
C THR A 166 -37.45 4.87 20.03
N SER A 167 -37.70 5.51 18.87
CA SER A 167 -39.04 5.77 18.26
C SER A 167 -38.87 6.62 17.00
N GLY A 168 -39.29 6.14 15.82
CA GLY A 168 -40.54 6.55 15.13
C GLY A 168 -40.16 7.47 13.95
N SER A 169 -40.64 7.33 12.71
CA SER A 169 -41.91 6.85 12.13
C SER A 169 -41.68 6.28 10.73
#